data_AF-X1BNP7-F1
#
_entry.id   AF-X1BNP7-F1
#
_cell.length_a   1.000
_cell.length_b   1.000
_cell.length_c   1.000
_cell.angle_alpha   90.00
_cell.angle_beta   90.00
_cell.angle_gamma   90.00
#
_symmetry.space_group_name_H-M   'P 1'
#
loop_
_entity.id
_entity.type
_entity.pdbx_description
1 polymer ?
#
loop_
_entity_poly.entity_id
_entity_poly.type
_entity_poly.pdbx_seq_one_letter_code
_entity_poly.pdbx_strand_id
1 'polypeptide(L)'
;ELTREIARRFNSLFGETFPEPEARLAKVSRILGLDGVNKMSKSLDNCIYLDETKEEIWKKLSTAVTDTNRKRRSDPGNPDVCNIFTMHKAFSLKKDIDHCEQQCRSAGIGCLECKKILLDNMSIS
;
A
#
# COMPACT_ATOMS: atom_id res chain seq x y z
N GLU A 1 -11.10 -20.35 -9.74
CA GLU A 1 -11.91 -21.60 -9.73
C GLU A 1 -12.39 -21.99 -11.12
N LEU A 2 -13.04 -21.09 -11.87
CA LEU A 2 -13.48 -21.38 -13.25
C LEU A 2 -12.39 -21.98 -14.15
N THR A 3 -11.14 -21.48 -14.07
CA THR A 3 -10.02 -22.03 -14.85
C THR A 3 -9.70 -23.49 -14.54
N ARG A 4 -9.84 -23.92 -13.27
CA ARG A 4 -9.63 -25.33 -12.86
C ARG A 4 -10.74 -26.22 -13.41
N GLU A 5 -11.99 -25.77 -13.34
CA GLU A 5 -13.13 -26.52 -13.86
C GLU A 5 -13.02 -26.72 -15.37
N ILE A 6 -12.60 -25.69 -16.11
CA ILE A 6 -12.37 -25.78 -17.55
C ILE A 6 -11.25 -26.78 -17.85
N ALA A 7 -10.12 -26.71 -17.15
CA ALA A 7 -9.00 -27.64 -17.34
C ALA A 7 -9.41 -29.10 -17.08
N ARG A 8 -10.13 -29.36 -15.97
CA ARG A 8 -10.64 -30.71 -15.64
C ARG A 8 -11.64 -31.22 -16.67
N ARG A 9 -12.60 -30.39 -17.08
CA ARG A 9 -13.62 -30.77 -18.07
C ARG A 9 -12.97 -31.07 -19.42
N PHE A 10 -12.01 -30.27 -19.85
CA PHE A 10 -11.27 -30.51 -21.08
C PHE A 10 -10.50 -31.83 -21.00
N ASN A 11 -9.75 -32.05 -19.92
CA ASN A 11 -8.98 -33.28 -19.75
C ASN A 11 -9.88 -34.53 -19.70
N SER A 12 -11.09 -34.42 -19.13
CA SER A 12 -12.06 -35.52 -19.10
C SER A 12 -12.64 -35.89 -20.46
N LEU A 13 -12.71 -34.92 -21.39
CA LEU A 13 -13.31 -35.12 -22.71
C LEU A 13 -12.28 -35.49 -23.78
N PHE A 14 -11.05 -34.97 -23.67
CA PHE A 14 -10.06 -35.04 -24.74
C PHE A 14 -8.71 -35.65 -24.30
N GLY A 15 -8.60 -36.09 -23.05
CA GLY A 15 -7.35 -36.62 -22.47
C GLY A 15 -6.53 -35.53 -21.77
N GLU A 16 -5.62 -35.95 -20.89
CA GLU A 16 -4.79 -35.03 -20.09
C GLU A 16 -3.96 -34.10 -20.98
N THR A 17 -4.38 -32.82 -21.04
CA THR A 17 -3.74 -31.79 -21.88
C THR A 17 -3.37 -30.56 -21.05
N PHE A 18 -4.26 -30.11 -20.15
CA PHE A 18 -4.03 -28.93 -19.33
C PHE A 18 -3.64 -29.31 -17.89
N PRO A 19 -2.51 -28.80 -17.35
CA PRO A 19 -2.22 -28.96 -15.93
C PRO A 19 -3.21 -28.17 -15.08
N GLU A 20 -3.51 -28.67 -13.87
CA GLU A 20 -4.44 -27.99 -12.97
C GLU A 20 -3.75 -26.77 -12.30
N PRO A 21 -4.28 -25.54 -12.48
CA PRO A 21 -3.62 -24.35 -11.98
C PRO A 21 -3.73 -24.21 -10.45
N GLU A 22 -2.62 -23.90 -9.78
CA GLU A 22 -2.61 -23.59 -8.35
C GLU A 22 -2.78 -22.10 -8.06
N ALA A 23 -3.59 -21.77 -7.05
CA ALA A 23 -3.79 -20.38 -6.64
C ALA A 23 -2.60 -19.92 -5.80
N ARG A 24 -1.82 -18.97 -6.31
CA ARG A 24 -0.75 -18.31 -5.55
C ARG A 24 -1.31 -17.07 -4.84
N LEU A 25 -1.74 -17.25 -3.59
CA LEU A 25 -2.23 -16.15 -2.77
C LEU A 25 -1.06 -15.30 -2.26
N ALA A 26 -1.06 -14.02 -2.59
CA ALA A 26 -0.13 -13.06 -2.00
C ALA A 26 -0.51 -12.84 -0.53
N LYS A 27 0.48 -12.87 0.38
CA LYS A 27 0.30 -12.55 1.80
C LYS A 27 0.17 -11.04 2.08
N VAL A 28 0.24 -10.21 1.05
CA VAL A 28 0.35 -8.75 1.20
C VAL A 28 -1.03 -8.14 1.24
N SER A 29 -1.32 -7.37 2.29
CA SER A 29 -2.53 -6.56 2.39
C SER A 29 -2.60 -5.58 1.21
N ARG A 30 -3.80 -5.44 0.65
CA ARG A 30 -4.07 -4.51 -0.45
C ARG A 30 -3.77 -3.07 0.00
N ILE A 31 -2.96 -2.35 -0.78
CA ILE A 31 -2.69 -0.92 -0.55
C ILE A 31 -3.94 -0.11 -0.95
N LEU A 32 -4.43 0.75 -0.04
CA LEU A 32 -5.53 1.67 -0.33
C LEU A 32 -5.00 2.87 -1.12
N GLY A 33 -5.89 3.52 -1.87
CA GLY A 33 -5.56 4.77 -2.53
C GLY A 33 -5.25 5.89 -1.53
N LEU A 34 -4.74 7.01 -2.03
CA LEU A 34 -4.37 8.16 -1.21
C LEU A 34 -5.55 8.79 -0.44
N ASP A 35 -6.78 8.45 -0.82
CA ASP A 35 -8.02 8.79 -0.14
C ASP A 35 -8.29 7.96 1.13
N GLY A 36 -7.56 6.85 1.33
CA GLY A 36 -7.63 6.02 2.53
C GLY A 36 -8.90 5.18 2.68
N VAL A 37 -9.80 5.21 1.69
CA VAL A 37 -11.08 4.47 1.71
C VAL A 37 -11.14 3.51 0.54
N ASN A 38 -10.93 4.00 -0.69
CA ASN A 38 -11.04 3.16 -1.87
C ASN A 38 -9.72 2.46 -2.18
N LYS A 39 -9.81 1.41 -3.00
CA LYS A 39 -8.62 0.84 -3.63
C LYS A 39 -7.94 1.90 -4.50
N MET A 40 -6.63 1.78 -4.64
CA MET A 40 -5.88 2.59 -5.59
C MET A 40 -6.39 2.33 -7.02
N SER A 41 -6.75 3.39 -7.75
CA SER A 41 -7.28 3.33 -9.11
C SER A 41 -6.95 4.61 -9.88
N LYS A 42 -6.54 4.45 -11.15
CA LYS A 42 -6.34 5.58 -12.07
C LYS A 42 -7.62 6.41 -12.25
N SER A 43 -8.78 5.74 -12.28
CA SER A 43 -10.08 6.41 -12.48
C SER A 43 -10.53 7.26 -11.29
N LEU A 44 -9.97 7.00 -10.09
CA LEU A 44 -10.30 7.73 -8.88
C LEU A 44 -9.26 8.81 -8.55
N ASP A 45 -8.24 8.96 -9.40
CA ASP A 45 -7.10 9.86 -9.21
C ASP A 45 -6.47 9.79 -7.80
N ASN A 46 -6.51 8.59 -7.20
CA ASN A 46 -6.03 8.33 -5.85
C ASN A 46 -4.75 7.48 -5.86
N CYS A 47 -3.98 7.53 -6.95
CA CYS A 47 -2.80 6.71 -7.18
C CYS A 47 -1.51 7.53 -7.39
N ILE A 48 -0.41 6.90 -7.01
CA ILE A 48 0.95 7.31 -7.37
C ILE A 48 1.38 6.44 -8.55
N TYR A 49 1.85 7.08 -9.62
CA TYR A 49 2.35 6.37 -10.80
C TYR A 49 3.83 6.02 -10.63
N LEU A 50 4.29 5.01 -11.36
CA LEU A 50 5.67 4.50 -11.24
C LEU A 50 6.71 5.42 -11.89
N ASP A 51 6.27 6.23 -12.84
CA ASP A 51 7.06 7.15 -13.66
C ASP A 51 6.98 8.61 -13.18
N GLU A 52 6.38 8.85 -12.01
CA GLU A 52 6.30 10.19 -11.42
C GLU A 52 7.62 10.64 -10.81
N THR A 53 7.90 11.93 -10.97
CA THR A 53 9.01 12.62 -10.30
C THR A 53 8.77 12.72 -8.79
N LYS A 54 9.83 12.93 -8.03
CA LYS A 54 9.74 13.08 -6.56
C LYS A 54 8.79 14.22 -6.16
N GLU A 55 8.78 15.30 -6.93
CA GLU A 55 7.92 16.46 -6.75
C GLU A 55 6.43 16.12 -6.99
N GLU A 56 6.14 15.35 -8.04
CA GLU A 56 4.79 14.89 -8.36
C GLU A 56 4.26 13.93 -7.31
N ILE A 57 5.09 12.96 -6.89
CA ILE A 57 4.76 12.05 -5.79
C ILE A 57 4.48 12.84 -4.52
N TRP A 58 5.32 13.82 -4.18
CA TRP A 58 5.13 14.63 -2.97
C TRP A 58 3.84 15.45 -3.00
N LYS A 59 3.48 16.04 -4.14
CA LYS A 59 2.23 16.80 -4.30
C LYS A 59 1.01 15.94 -3.96
N LYS A 60 1.03 14.67 -4.35
CA LYS A 60 -0.04 13.71 -4.04
C LYS A 60 0.04 13.15 -2.62
N LEU A 61 1.23 12.78 -2.18
CA LEU A 61 1.45 12.14 -0.89
C LEU A 61 1.19 13.09 0.27
N SER A 62 1.56 14.37 0.14
CA SER A 62 1.39 15.39 1.18
C SER A 62 -0.07 15.58 1.60
N THR A 63 -1.02 15.43 0.68
CA THR A 63 -2.47 15.56 0.92
C THR A 63 -3.17 14.23 1.25
N ALA A 64 -2.48 13.09 1.09
CA ALA A 64 -3.05 11.77 1.35
C ALA A 64 -3.58 11.59 2.79
N VAL A 65 -4.64 10.82 2.94
CA VAL A 65 -5.31 10.61 4.22
C VAL A 65 -4.43 9.80 5.18
N THR A 66 -4.33 10.26 6.42
CA THR A 66 -3.69 9.56 7.54
C THR A 66 -4.75 9.14 8.56
N ASP A 67 -4.32 8.73 9.76
CA ASP A 67 -5.22 8.52 10.90
C ASP A 67 -6.07 9.77 11.18
N THR A 68 -7.39 9.64 11.01
CA THR A 68 -8.37 10.72 11.19
C THR A 68 -8.57 11.12 12.65
N ASN A 69 -8.17 10.25 13.59
CA ASN A 69 -8.21 10.55 15.02
C ASN A 69 -7.07 11.49 15.43
N ARG A 70 -5.98 11.53 14.66
CA ARG A 70 -4.83 12.41 14.91
C ARG A 70 -5.10 13.81 14.39
N LYS A 71 -5.81 14.62 15.17
CA LYS A 71 -6.22 15.98 14.78
C LYS A 71 -5.09 17.00 14.85
N ARG A 72 -4.17 16.87 15.81
CA ARG A 72 -3.02 17.77 16.00
C ARG A 72 -1.71 17.01 15.97
N ARG A 73 -0.62 17.72 15.69
CA ARG A 73 0.75 17.15 15.70
C ARG A 73 1.08 16.48 17.03
N SER A 74 0.68 17.10 18.14
CA SER A 74 0.91 16.62 19.51
C SER A 74 0.01 15.45 19.91
N ASP A 75 -1.02 15.14 19.13
CA ASP A 75 -1.89 14.00 19.43
C ASP A 75 -1.19 12.72 18.94
N PRO A 76 -1.16 11.65 19.76
CA PRO A 76 -0.63 10.37 19.33
C PRO A 76 -1.48 9.79 18.20
N GLY A 77 -0.83 9.19 17.22
CA GLY A 77 -1.51 8.51 16.11
C GLY A 77 -1.53 7.00 16.29
N ASN A 78 -2.36 6.34 15.49
CA ASN A 78 -2.40 4.89 15.37
C ASN A 78 -1.91 4.42 13.98
N PRO A 79 -0.69 3.87 13.87
CA PRO A 79 -0.15 3.32 12.63
C PRO A 79 -1.00 2.19 12.03
N ASP A 80 -1.72 1.41 12.84
CA ASP A 80 -2.47 0.25 12.37
C ASP A 80 -3.71 0.60 11.53
N VAL A 81 -4.19 1.84 11.65
CA VAL A 81 -5.33 2.37 10.87
C VAL A 81 -4.89 3.41 9.83
N CYS A 82 -3.59 3.67 9.70
CA CYS A 82 -3.06 4.72 8.83
C CYS A 82 -2.63 4.15 7.49
N ASN A 83 -3.21 4.64 6.39
CA ASN A 83 -2.84 4.19 5.04
C ASN A 83 -1.35 4.44 4.71
N ILE A 84 -0.81 5.58 5.16
CA ILE A 84 0.63 5.90 4.99
C ILE A 84 1.51 4.83 5.63
N PHE A 85 1.12 4.28 6.77
CA PHE A 85 1.89 3.24 7.43
C PHE A 85 1.79 1.88 6.72
N THR A 86 0.64 1.58 6.10
CA THR A 86 0.52 0.44 5.16
C THR A 86 1.50 0.56 4.00
N MET A 87 1.67 1.77 3.45
CA MET A 87 2.66 2.02 2.39
C MET A 87 4.10 1.87 2.90
N HIS A 88 4.42 2.34 4.11
CA HIS A 88 5.73 2.09 4.72
C HIS A 88 6.07 0.60 4.80
N LYS A 89 5.11 -0.25 5.20
CA LYS A 89 5.32 -1.71 5.26
C LYS A 89 5.64 -2.33 3.90
N ALA A 90 5.24 -1.68 2.81
CA ALA A 90 5.47 -2.16 1.44
C ALA A 90 6.77 -1.63 0.82
N PHE A 91 7.15 -0.38 1.12
CA PHE A 91 8.23 0.32 0.39
C PHE A 91 9.42 0.74 1.25
N SER A 92 9.27 0.82 2.57
CA SER A 92 10.32 1.36 3.44
C SER A 92 11.21 0.29 4.04
N LEU A 93 12.44 0.69 4.37
CA LEU A 93 13.37 -0.15 5.12
C LEU A 93 12.85 -0.40 6.55
N LYS A 94 13.20 -1.56 7.13
CA LYS A 94 12.76 -1.95 8.48
C LYS A 94 13.06 -0.89 9.55
N LYS A 95 14.23 -0.25 9.49
CA LYS A 95 14.61 0.85 10.39
C LYS A 95 13.63 2.03 10.36
N ASP A 96 13.14 2.39 9.17
CA ASP A 96 12.28 3.55 8.96
C ASP A 96 10.83 3.20 9.33
N ILE A 97 10.41 1.95 9.08
CA ILE A 97 9.14 1.43 9.58
C ILE A 97 9.09 1.51 11.11
N ASP A 98 10.12 1.00 11.80
CA ASP A 98 10.17 0.97 13.26
C ASP A 98 10.22 2.39 13.85
N HIS A 99 11.02 3.27 13.24
CA HIS A 99 11.08 4.68 13.60
C HIS A 99 9.72 5.36 13.44
N CYS A 100 9.09 5.26 12.26
CA CYS A 100 7.79 5.88 12.00
C CYS A 100 6.70 5.33 12.91
N GLU A 101 6.72 4.04 13.24
CA GLU A 101 5.77 3.44 14.17
C GLU A 101 5.88 4.06 15.56
N GLN A 102 7.09 4.05 16.12
CA GLN A 102 7.35 4.56 17.46
C GLN A 102 6.99 6.04 17.56
N GLN A 103 7.47 6.85 16.61
CA GLN A 103 7.27 8.29 16.62
C GLN A 103 5.82 8.70 16.35
N CYS A 104 5.05 7.91 15.59
CA CYS A 104 3.62 8.15 15.39
C CYS A 104 2.85 7.92 16.69
N ARG A 105 3.12 6.80 17.39
CA ARG A 105 2.45 6.46 18.66
C ARG A 105 2.82 7.41 19.79
N SER A 106 4.05 7.94 19.81
CA SER A 106 4.52 8.89 20.82
C SER A 106 4.27 10.36 20.46
N ALA A 107 3.63 10.65 19.32
CA ALA A 107 3.50 11.99 18.76
C ALA A 107 4.83 12.75 18.56
N GLY A 108 5.95 12.04 18.39
CA GLY A 108 7.28 12.64 18.23
C GLY A 108 7.51 13.29 16.86
N ILE A 109 6.91 12.75 15.79
CA ILE A 109 6.96 13.33 14.43
C ILE A 109 5.57 13.65 13.89
N GLY A 110 5.45 14.68 13.06
CA GLY A 110 4.19 15.01 12.37
C GLY A 110 3.88 14.08 11.19
N CYS A 111 2.61 14.02 10.77
CA CYS A 111 2.21 13.23 9.59
C CYS A 111 2.96 13.63 8.30
N LEU A 112 3.24 14.92 8.11
CA LEU A 112 4.02 15.39 6.96
C LEU A 112 5.46 14.91 6.99
N GLU A 113 6.07 14.83 8.17
CA GLU A 113 7.44 14.33 8.34
C GLU A 113 7.52 12.83 8.06
N CYS A 114 6.58 12.05 8.60
CA CYS A 114 6.39 10.63 8.27
C CYS A 114 6.27 10.40 6.76
N LYS A 115 5.45 11.22 6.06
CA LYS A 115 5.32 11.15 4.60
C LYS A 115 6.59 11.50 3.83
N LYS A 116 7.45 12.36 4.34
CA LYS A 116 8.76 12.65 3.71
C LYS A 116 9.67 11.43 3.77
N ILE A 117 9.71 10.75 4.92
CA ILE A 117 10.45 9.50 5.08
C ILE A 117 9.94 8.45 4.08
N LEU A 118 8.62 8.35 3.89
CA LEU A 118 8.05 7.47 2.88
C LEU A 118 8.48 7.85 1.48
N LEU A 119 8.41 9.15 1.12
CA LEU A 119 8.84 9.65 -0.19
C LEU A 119 10.30 9.26 -0.48
N ASP A 120 11.20 9.46 0.49
CA ASP A 120 12.62 9.12 0.33
C ASP A 120 12.85 7.61 0.14
N ASN A 121 12.00 6.77 0.71
CA ASN A 121 12.05 5.32 0.50
C ASN A 121 11.42 4.89 -0.84
N MET A 122 10.46 5.65 -1.38
CA MET A 122 9.82 5.35 -2.67
C MET A 122 10.63 5.85 -3.86
N SER A 123 11.31 6.99 -3.72
CA SER A 123 12.14 7.58 -4.77
C SER A 123 13.54 6.96 -4.76
N ILE A 124 13.73 5.90 -5.54
CA ILE A 124 15.07 5.40 -5.84
C ILE A 124 15.72 6.41 -6.80
N SER A 125 16.73 7.12 -6.31
CA SER A 125 17.72 7.82 -7.15
C SER A 125 18.94 6.92 -7.31
#